data_AF-A0A2V8I4Z7-F1
#
_entry.id   AF-A0A2V8I4Z7-F1
#
_cell.length_a   1.000
_cell.length_b   1.000
_cell.length_c   1.000
_cell.angle_alpha   90.00
_cell.angle_beta   90.00
_cell.angle_gamma   90.00
#
_symmetry.space_group_name_H-M   'P 1'
#
loop_
_entity.id
_entity.type
_entity.pdbx_description
1 polymer ?
#
loop_
_entity_poly.entity_id
_entity_poly.type
_entity_poly.pdbx_seq_one_letter_code
_entity_poly.pdbx_strand_id
1 'polypeptide(L)' 'MRLAIELPPAQADRLRAEAERLGLSPEDLARAVLSDLLSTPDSEFQDVARRVLTKNRDLYKRLS' A
#
# COMPACT_ATOMS: atom_id res chain seq x y z
N MET A 1 13.76 5.51 14.18
CA MET A 1 12.91 5.59 15.40
C MET A 1 12.49 4.19 15.81
N ARG A 2 12.37 3.89 17.11
CA ARG A 2 11.80 2.62 17.61
C ARG A 2 10.40 2.89 18.15
N LEU A 3 9.43 2.10 17.72
CA LEU A 3 8.04 2.19 18.15
C LEU A 3 7.66 0.85 18.81
N ALA A 4 7.04 0.91 19.98
CA ALA A 4 6.43 -0.24 20.63
C ALA A 4 4.91 -0.07 20.54
N ILE A 5 4.23 -1.10 20.02
CA ILE A 5 2.78 -1.08 19.81
C ILE A 5 2.23 -2.34 20.43
N GLU A 6 1.20 -2.20 21.26
CA GLU A 6 0.45 -3.35 21.76
C GLU A 6 -0.62 -3.74 20.73
N LEU A 7 -0.61 -5.00 20.33
CA LEU A 7 -1.60 -5.56 19.42
C LEU A 7 -2.55 -6.48 20.21
N PRO A 8 -3.87 -6.42 19.96
CA PRO A 8 -4.77 -7.45 20.41
C PRO A 8 -4.27 -8.84 19.99
N PRO A 9 -4.42 -9.89 20.80
CA PRO A 9 -3.85 -11.22 20.51
C PRO A 9 -4.16 -11.73 19.11
N ALA A 10 -5.43 -11.59 18.68
CA ALA A 10 -5.87 -12.01 17.35
C ALA A 10 -5.16 -11.27 16.20
N GLN A 11 -4.78 -10.01 16.38
CA GLN A 11 -4.05 -9.24 15.38
C GLN A 11 -2.56 -9.63 15.37
N ALA A 12 -1.98 -9.88 16.54
CA ALA A 12 -0.61 -10.37 16.65
C ALA A 12 -0.44 -11.74 15.98
N ASP A 13 -1.41 -12.64 16.16
CA ASP A 13 -1.37 -13.97 15.55
C ASP A 13 -1.49 -13.90 14.02
N ARG A 14 -2.35 -13.02 13.50
CA ARG A 14 -2.44 -12.77 12.05
C ARG A 14 -1.15 -12.21 11.48
N LEU A 15 -0.52 -11.25 12.16
CA LEU A 15 0.75 -10.67 11.71
C LEU A 15 1.85 -11.75 11.63
N ARG A 16 1.93 -12.63 12.63
CA ARG A 16 2.90 -13.74 12.64
C ARG A 16 2.65 -14.71 11.50
N ALA A 17 1.40 -15.12 11.29
CA ALA A 17 1.04 -16.06 10.23
C ALA A 17 1.38 -15.50 8.83
N GLU A 18 1.08 -14.22 8.58
CA GLU A 18 1.41 -13.58 7.30
C GLU A 18 2.92 -13.39 7.12
N ALA A 19 3.64 -13.04 8.19
CA ALA A 19 5.09 -12.92 8.13
C ALA A 19 5.74 -14.28 7.82
N GLU A 20 5.30 -15.35 8.47
CA GLU A 20 5.77 -16.71 8.21
C GLU A 20 5.46 -17.15 6.78
N ARG A 21 4.24 -16.90 6.28
CA ARG A 21 3.86 -17.19 4.90
C ARG A 21 4.76 -16.50 3.87
N LEU A 22 5.26 -15.31 4.20
CA LEU A 22 6.15 -14.52 3.35
C LEU A 22 7.65 -14.75 3.63
N GLY A 23 8.00 -15.59 4.61
CA GLY A 23 9.39 -15.85 5.01
C GLY A 23 10.06 -14.63 5.65
N LEU A 24 9.28 -13.75 6.31
CA LEU A 24 9.73 -12.51 6.94
C LEU A 24 9.56 -12.59 8.46
N SER A 25 10.26 -11.72 9.19
CA SER A 25 9.92 -11.46 10.58
C SER A 25 8.63 -10.61 10.67
N PRO A 26 7.84 -10.73 11.75
CA PRO A 26 6.70 -9.84 12.00
C PRO A 26 7.07 -8.35 11.95
N GLU A 27 8.26 -8.00 12.44
CA GLU A 27 8.79 -6.64 12.44
C GLU A 27 9.09 -6.13 11.04
N ASP A 28 9.67 -6.96 10.17
CA ASP A 28 9.98 -6.59 8.79
C ASP A 28 8.71 -6.43 7.96
N LEU A 29 7.74 -7.32 8.15
CA LEU A 29 6.42 -7.18 7.52
C LEU A 29 5.73 -5.89 7.98
N ALA A 30 5.69 -5.63 9.29
CA ALA A 30 5.08 -4.41 9.82
C ALA A 30 5.78 -3.14 9.29
N ARG A 31 7.11 -3.16 9.16
CA ARG A 31 7.88 -2.06 8.58
C ARG A 31 7.54 -1.86 7.10
N ALA A 32 7.48 -2.92 6.31
CA ALA A 32 7.17 -2.85 4.89
C ALA A 32 5.77 -2.28 4.67
N VAL A 33 4.78 -2.77 5.40
CA VAL A 33 3.40 -2.27 5.35
C VAL A 33 3.31 -0.80 5.77
N LEU A 34 4.00 -0.40 6.85
CA LEU A 34 4.02 0.99 7.28
C LEU A 34 4.72 1.89 6.23
N SER A 35 5.79 1.41 5.61
CA SER A 35 6.48 2.12 4.54
C SER A 35 5.56 2.31 3.34
N ASP A 36 4.87 1.27 2.91
CA ASP A 36 3.91 1.32 1.80
C ASP A 36 2.74 2.28 2.12
N LEU A 37 2.16 2.17 3.33
CA LEU A 37 1.09 3.05 3.79
C LEU A 37 1.50 4.53 3.84
N LEU A 38 2.73 4.81 4.28
CA LEU A 38 3.27 6.17 4.37
C LEU A 38 3.89 6.65 3.06
N SER A 39 4.01 5.78 2.06
CA SER A 39 4.45 6.17 0.73
C SER A 39 3.40 7.10 0.14
N THR A 40 3.77 8.37 -0.06
CA THR A 40 2.97 9.22 -0.93
C THR A 40 3.10 8.63 -2.33
N PRO A 41 2.01 8.28 -3.04
CA PRO A 41 2.14 7.88 -4.43
C PRO A 41 2.87 8.99 -5.16
N ASP A 42 3.94 8.62 -5.87
CA ASP A 42 4.83 9.58 -6.52
C ASP A 42 3.98 10.62 -7.25
N SER A 43 4.25 11.90 -7.04
CA SER A 43 3.45 12.98 -7.66
C SER A 43 3.41 12.81 -9.17
N GLU A 44 4.50 12.29 -9.75
CA GLU A 44 4.61 11.88 -11.14
C GLU A 44 3.61 10.78 -11.52
N PHE A 45 3.44 9.74 -10.69
CA PHE A 45 2.44 8.70 -10.93
C PHE A 45 1.02 9.26 -10.91
N GLN A 46 0.71 10.12 -9.94
CA GLN A 46 -0.60 10.76 -9.82
C GLN A 46 -0.92 11.64 -11.04
N ASP A 47 0.06 12.40 -11.53
CA ASP A 47 -0.09 13.25 -12.72
C ASP A 47 -0.28 12.42 -14.00
N VAL A 48 0.50 11.35 -14.17
CA VAL A 48 0.35 10.41 -15.29
C VAL A 48 -1.01 9.72 -15.25
N ALA A 49 -1.42 9.21 -14.08
CA ALA A 49 -2.72 8.56 -13.90
C ALA A 49 -3.87 9.52 -14.25
N ARG A 50 -3.81 10.77 -13.79
CA ARG A 50 -4.81 11.81 -14.11
C ARG A 50 -4.87 12.12 -15.60
N ARG A 51 -3.71 12.17 -16.27
CA ARG A 51 -3.63 12.40 -17.72
C ARG A 51 -4.25 11.25 -18.51
N VAL A 52 -3.95 10.00 -18.14
CA VAL A 52 -4.51 8.80 -18.80
C VAL A 52 -6.03 8.75 -18.63
N LEU A 53 -6.53 8.93 -17.41
CA LEU A 53 -7.97 8.94 -17.13
C LEU A 53 -8.70 10.04 -17.90
N THR A 54 -8.11 11.24 -17.99
CA THR A 54 -8.65 12.36 -18.78
C THR A 54 -8.73 12.01 -20.26
N LYS A 55 -7.64 11.49 -20.85
CA LYS A 55 -7.61 11.06 -22.25
C LYS A 55 -8.64 9.97 -22.55
N ASN A 56 -8.80 9.00 -21.67
CA ASN A 56 -9.80 7.93 -21.85
C ASN A 56 -11.22 8.48 -21.79
N ARG A 57 -11.54 9.35 -20.82
CA ARG A 57 -12.83 10.02 -20.76
C ARG A 57 -13.12 10.80 -22.05
N ASP A 58 -12.14 11.52 -22.57
CA ASP A 58 -12.31 12.31 -23.79
C ASP A 58 -12.43 11.42 -25.04
N LEU A 59 -11.75 10.27 -25.07
CA LEU A 59 -11.94 9.25 -26.10
C LEU A 59 -13.36 8.70 -26.07
N TYR A 60 -13.87 8.29 -24.90
CA TYR A 60 -15.23 7.78 -24.74
C TYR A 60 -16.28 8.82 -25.16
N LYS A 61 -16.07 10.10 -24.85
CA LYS A 61 -16.97 11.19 -25.32
C LYS A 61 -17.02 11.34 -26.83
N ARG A 62 -15.95 10.99 -27.55
CA ARG A 62 -15.87 11.08 -29.02
C ARG A 62 -16.43 9.85 -29.74
N LEU A 63 -16.56 8.74 -29.01
CA LEU A 63 -17.10 7.47 -29.52
C LEU A 63 -18.60 7.30 -29.22
N SER A 64 -19.19 8.25 -28.49
CA SER A 64 -20.63 8.48 -28.35
C SER A 64 -21.12 9.43 -29.44
#